data_AF-A0A7G9Y9V5-F1
#
_entry.id   AF-A0A7G9Y9V5-F1
#
_cell.length_a   1.000
_cell.length_b   1.000
_cell.length_c   1.000
_cell.angle_alpha   90.00
_cell.angle_beta   90.00
_cell.angle_gamma   90.00
#
_symmetry.space_group_name_H-M   'P 1'
#
loop_
_entity.id
_entity.type
_entity.pdbx_description
1 polymer ?
#
loop_
_entity_poly.entity_id
_entity_poly.type
_entity_poly.pdbx_seq_one_letter_code
_entity_poly.pdbx_strand_id
1 'polypeptide(L)'
;MQKRLKMIEKNWKGLTAFYFVEGAPATNNLVENYYGASLKTHHKKQFRTEKGLKNQMKLSSMKRAGILGKCKDTLLDAFSRFISFLSPG
;
A
#
# COMPACT_ATOMS: atom_id res chain seq x y z
N MET A 1 17.55 -11.01 -21.22
CA MET A 1 17.72 -12.19 -20.33
C MET A 1 19.03 -12.14 -19.54
N GLN A 2 20.17 -11.98 -20.20
CA GLN A 2 21.51 -12.02 -19.58
C GLN A 2 21.73 -11.06 -18.39
N LYS A 3 21.23 -9.81 -18.45
CA LYS A 3 21.35 -8.85 -17.34
C LYS A 3 20.68 -9.33 -16.03
N ARG A 4 19.53 -10.02 -16.14
CA ARG A 4 18.81 -10.55 -14.97
C ARG A 4 19.55 -11.72 -14.36
N LEU A 5 20.08 -12.62 -15.19
CA LEU A 5 20.89 -13.77 -14.73
C LEU A 5 22.15 -13.31 -13.98
N LYS A 6 22.89 -12.33 -14.51
CA LYS A 6 24.06 -11.75 -13.82
C LYS A 6 23.70 -11.12 -12.46
N MET A 7 22.54 -10.49 -12.36
CA MET A 7 22.06 -9.89 -11.10
C MET A 7 21.65 -10.96 -10.08
N ILE A 8 21.01 -12.05 -10.54
CA ILE A 8 20.67 -13.20 -9.70
C ILE A 8 21.94 -13.87 -9.19
N GLU A 9 22.92 -14.12 -10.07
CA GLU A 9 24.21 -14.70 -9.73
C GLU A 9 24.94 -13.87 -8.67
N LYS A 10 25.02 -12.54 -8.87
CA LYS A 10 25.63 -11.61 -7.90
C LYS A 10 24.97 -11.65 -6.51
N ASN A 11 23.65 -11.87 -6.46
CA ASN A 11 22.86 -11.84 -5.24
C ASN A 11 22.48 -13.24 -4.71
N TRP A 12 23.03 -14.31 -5.29
CA TRP A 12 22.59 -15.69 -5.07
C TRP A 12 22.55 -16.11 -3.60
N LYS A 13 23.59 -15.74 -2.84
CA LYS A 13 23.69 -16.04 -1.40
C LYS A 13 22.56 -15.40 -0.60
N GLY A 14 22.20 -14.15 -0.89
CA GLY A 14 21.10 -13.47 -0.20
C GLY A 14 19.73 -14.03 -0.61
N LEU A 15 19.58 -14.40 -1.87
CA LEU A 15 18.34 -14.99 -2.39
C LEU A 15 18.07 -16.40 -1.86
N THR A 16 19.10 -17.16 -1.50
CA THR A 16 18.97 -18.56 -1.03
C THR A 16 19.20 -18.73 0.48
N ALA A 17 19.57 -17.67 1.20
CA ALA A 17 19.87 -17.71 2.64
C ALA A 17 18.73 -18.33 3.47
N PHE A 18 17.47 -18.17 3.05
CA PHE A 18 16.32 -18.72 3.76
C PHE A 18 16.28 -20.26 3.81
N TYR A 19 16.98 -20.96 2.91
CA TYR A 19 17.10 -22.42 2.97
C TYR A 19 18.01 -22.92 4.09
N PHE A 20 18.93 -22.07 4.55
CA PHE A 20 20.00 -22.46 5.48
C PHE A 20 19.82 -21.85 6.88
N VAL A 21 18.83 -20.98 7.07
CA VAL A 21 18.56 -20.30 8.34
C VAL A 21 17.20 -20.76 8.86
N GLU A 22 17.21 -21.47 9.98
CA GLU A 22 15.99 -21.92 10.65
C GLU A 22 15.15 -20.71 11.12
N GLY A 23 13.86 -20.70 10.78
CA GLY A 23 12.96 -19.57 11.07
C GLY A 23 13.06 -18.40 10.10
N ALA A 24 13.89 -18.47 9.05
CA ALA A 24 13.89 -17.45 8.02
C ALA A 24 12.53 -17.39 7.30
N PRO A 25 11.95 -16.19 7.11
CA PRO A 25 10.67 -16.07 6.44
C PRO A 25 10.81 -16.56 4.99
N ALA A 26 9.83 -17.34 4.54
CA ALA A 26 9.72 -17.68 3.12
C ALA A 26 9.76 -16.38 2.29
N THR A 27 10.31 -16.44 1.07
CA THR A 27 10.45 -15.30 0.14
C THR A 27 9.14 -14.54 -0.15
N ASN A 28 8.00 -15.08 0.27
CA ASN A 28 6.76 -14.37 0.54
C ASN A 28 6.98 -13.28 1.61
N ASN A 29 7.25 -12.06 1.17
CA ASN A 29 7.13 -10.88 2.02
C ASN A 29 5.67 -10.39 2.00
N LEU A 30 5.10 -10.07 3.16
CA LEU A 30 3.76 -9.47 3.30
C LEU A 30 3.56 -8.26 2.36
N VAL A 31 4.63 -7.50 2.13
CA VAL A 31 4.64 -6.34 1.22
C VAL A 31 4.44 -6.78 -0.24
N GLU A 32 5.15 -7.82 -0.69
CA GLU A 32 5.04 -8.35 -2.05
C GLU A 32 3.67 -9.00 -2.27
N ASN A 33 3.19 -9.75 -1.29
CA ASN A 33 1.85 -10.34 -1.32
C ASN A 33 0.76 -9.27 -1.43
N TYR A 34 0.83 -8.21 -0.63
CA TYR A 34 -0.11 -7.10 -0.71
C TYR A 34 -0.05 -6.40 -2.06
N TYR A 35 1.16 -6.14 -2.56
CA TYR A 35 1.36 -5.53 -3.87
C TYR A 35 0.82 -6.38 -5.01
N GLY A 36 0.99 -7.70 -4.94
CA GLY A 36 0.51 -8.66 -5.93
C GLY A 36 -1.01 -8.81 -5.91
N ALA A 37 -1.59 -9.10 -4.74
CA ALA A 37 -2.99 -9.51 -4.60
C ALA A 37 -3.98 -8.35 -4.46
N SER A 38 -3.56 -7.21 -3.88
CA SER A 38 -4.50 -6.15 -3.46
C SER A 38 -4.47 -4.90 -4.34
N LEU A 39 -3.36 -4.58 -5.01
CA LEU A 39 -3.24 -3.36 -5.81
C LEU A 39 -3.55 -3.60 -7.29
N LYS A 40 -4.49 -2.82 -7.86
CA LYS A 40 -4.68 -2.72 -9.32
C LYS A 40 -3.53 -1.96 -9.98
N THR A 41 -3.32 -2.16 -11.28
CA THR A 41 -2.18 -1.61 -12.06
C THR A 41 -1.96 -0.10 -11.88
N HIS A 42 -3.04 0.69 -11.80
CA HIS A 42 -2.92 2.14 -11.54
C HIS A 42 -2.37 2.46 -10.14
N HIS A 43 -2.81 1.73 -9.11
CA HIS A 43 -2.42 2.00 -7.72
C HIS A 43 -0.98 1.55 -7.45
N LYS A 44 -0.51 0.52 -8.16
CA LYS A 44 0.90 0.10 -8.17
C LYS A 44 1.84 1.23 -8.61
N LYS A 45 1.39 2.11 -9.51
CA LYS A 45 2.18 3.29 -9.95
C LYS A 45 2.21 4.41 -8.91
N GLN A 46 1.24 4.48 -8.00
CA GLN A 46 1.16 5.50 -6.95
C GLN A 46 2.03 5.15 -5.74
N PHE A 47 2.11 3.86 -5.37
CA PHE A 47 2.88 3.40 -4.20
C PHE A 47 4.21 2.76 -4.64
N ARG A 48 5.12 3.57 -5.18
CA ARG A 48 6.44 3.10 -5.66
C ARG A 48 7.50 2.94 -4.57
N THR A 49 7.26 3.50 -3.40
CA THR A 49 8.19 3.44 -2.26
C THR A 49 7.67 2.47 -1.22
N GLU A 50 8.58 1.76 -0.55
CA GLU A 50 8.23 0.81 0.52
C GLU A 50 7.44 1.51 1.65
N LYS A 51 7.84 2.73 2.00
CA LYS A 51 7.13 3.57 2.99
C LYS A 51 5.68 3.85 2.56
N GLY A 52 5.47 4.22 1.30
CA GLY A 52 4.12 4.47 0.76
C GLY A 52 3.25 3.21 0.80
N LEU A 53 3.82 2.06 0.47
CA LEU A 53 3.13 0.77 0.48
C LEU A 53 2.77 0.33 1.91
N LYS A 54 3.69 0.45 2.87
CA LYS A 54 3.43 0.17 4.30
C LYS A 54 2.33 1.07 4.88
N ASN A 55 2.33 2.36 4.53
CA ASN A 55 1.29 3.29 4.96
C ASN A 55 -0.08 2.90 4.39
N GLN A 56 -0.12 2.52 3.11
CA GLN A 56 -1.37 2.07 2.48
C GLN A 56 -1.90 0.76 3.09
N MET A 57 -1.00 -0.18 3.41
CA MET A 57 -1.36 -1.39 4.15
C MET A 57 -1.99 -1.04 5.50
N LYS A 58 -1.38 -0.13 6.27
CA LYS A 58 -1.90 0.35 7.55
C LYS A 58 -3.25 1.06 7.42
N LEU A 59 -3.42 1.94 6.44
CA LEU A 59 -4.71 2.59 6.18
C LEU A 59 -5.79 1.56 5.82
N SER A 60 -5.44 0.56 5.01
CA SER A 60 -6.37 -0.50 4.62
C SER A 60 -6.77 -1.40 5.79
N SER A 61 -5.87 -1.68 6.73
CA SER A 61 -6.21 -2.43 7.95
C SER A 61 -7.07 -1.59 8.89
N MET A 62 -6.75 -0.32 9.09
CA MET A 62 -7.55 0.61 9.89
C MET A 62 -8.97 0.78 9.34
N LYS A 63 -9.12 0.82 8.01
CA LYS A 63 -10.44 0.90 7.37
C LYS A 63 -11.25 -0.38 7.60
N ARG A 64 -10.63 -1.56 7.46
CA ARG A 64 -11.30 -2.85 7.74
C ARG A 64 -11.69 -3.01 9.21
N ALA A 65 -10.87 -2.49 10.12
CA ALA A 65 -11.15 -2.48 11.56
C ALA A 65 -12.17 -1.41 11.98
N GLY A 66 -12.70 -0.60 11.06
CA GLY A 66 -13.67 0.46 11.36
C GLY A 66 -13.09 1.66 12.12
N ILE A 67 -11.77 1.76 12.27
CA ILE A 67 -11.08 2.85 12.99
C ILE A 67 -11.19 4.17 12.22
N LEU A 68 -11.07 4.10 10.90
CA LEU A 68 -11.44 5.20 10.01
C LEU A 68 -12.96 5.24 9.97
N GLY A 69 -13.57 5.95 10.92
CA GLY A 69 -15.02 6.14 10.99
C GLY A 69 -15.59 6.60 9.64
N LYS A 70 -16.90 6.43 9.46
CA LYS A 70 -17.57 6.97 8.27
C LYS A 70 -17.47 8.50 8.30
N CYS A 71 -17.21 9.11 7.14
CA CYS A 71 -17.35 10.56 7.00
C CYS A 71 -18.79 10.91 7.36
N LYS A 72 -18.98 11.59 8.50
CA LYS A 72 -20.31 11.94 9.01
C LYS A 72 -20.95 13.03 8.16
N ASP A 73 -20.13 13.96 7.70
CA ASP A 73 -20.53 15.06 6.84
C ASP A 73 -20.32 14.63 5.38
N THR A 74 -21.37 14.72 4.57
CA THR A 74 -21.28 14.55 3.13
C THR A 74 -20.66 15.79 2.48
N LEU A 75 -20.22 15.68 1.22
CA LEU A 75 -19.82 16.86 0.44
C LEU A 75 -20.94 17.90 0.39
N LEU A 76 -22.20 17.45 0.28
CA LEU A 76 -23.36 18.34 0.32
C LEU A 76 -23.48 19.07 1.65
N ASP A 77 -23.28 18.39 2.79
CA ASP A 77 -23.28 19.05 4.10
C ASP A 77 -22.17 20.12 4.21
N ALA A 78 -21.02 19.87 3.59
CA ALA A 78 -19.96 20.86 3.50
C ALA A 78 -20.37 22.05 2.62
N PHE A 79 -20.98 21.81 1.46
CA PHE A 79 -21.48 22.86 0.57
C PHE A 79 -22.64 23.66 1.17
N SER A 80 -23.54 23.04 1.95
CA SER A 80 -24.65 23.72 2.61
C SER A 80 -24.17 24.79 3.59
N ARG A 81 -22.99 24.63 4.20
CA ARG A 81 -22.37 25.66 5.05
C ARG A 81 -21.96 26.91 4.28
N PHE A 82 -21.79 26.81 2.96
CA PHE A 82 -21.51 27.94 2.08
C PHE A 82 -22.76 28.68 1.59
N ILE A 83 -23.96 28.09 1.74
CA ILE A 83 -25.22 28.74 1.36
C ILE A 83 -25.42 30.03 2.14
N SER A 84 -25.02 30.07 3.42
CA SER A 84 -25.10 31.29 4.25
C SER A 84 -24.27 32.46 3.71
N PHE A 85 -23.27 32.20 2.85
CA PHE A 85 -22.47 33.24 2.20
C PHE A 85 -22.97 33.59 0.79
N LEU A 86 -23.97 32.88 0.27
CA LEU A 86 -24.59 33.09 -1.04
C LEU A 86 -25.90 33.90 -0.95
N SER A 87 -26.43 34.13 0.26
CA SER A 87 -27.53 35.07 0.45
C SER A 87 -27.04 36.52 0.27
N PRO A 88 -27.55 37.27 -0.73
CA PRO A 88 -27.31 38.70 -0.78
C PRO A 88 -28.03 39.36 0.42
N GLY A 89 -27.27 40.11 1.22
CA GLY A 89 -27.81 41.01 2.25
C GLY A 89 -28.39 42.27 1.64
#